data_AF-A0A7L9ANL6-F1
#
_entry.id   AF-A0A7L9ANL6-F1
#
_cell.length_a   1.000
_cell.length_b   1.000
_cell.length_c   1.000
_cell.angle_alpha   90.00
_cell.angle_beta   90.00
_cell.angle_gamma   90.00
#
_symmetry.space_group_name_H-M   'P 1'
#
loop_
_entity.id
_entity.type
_entity.pdbx_description
1 polymer ?
#
loop_
_entity_poly.entity_id
_entity_poly.type
_entity_poly.pdbx_seq_one_letter_code
_entity_poly.pdbx_strand_id
1 'polypeptide(L)'
;TPYHCGTEIYEVDRNISDVSVALENVPCVNPLKPVRSKPSEAVMSAVTELSEERLIETSNVTEKLLECDKIDMLPTIENLEEVVKNIKKGKRERIAKISGLTLDIDKAKKFIPGQHVNTPQGPIFIPGQTVETPAGPVFVPGLSINTPAGPGLIPGHILNSENTNESLFLAGQVLQTSNGIEFVCGQTIKQKDESYRFIEGQTVLSEEGLKFVPGKVINNGSEDVFVPGQTIMTPDGVQFVPGQTLTENGNIFF
;
A
#
# COMPACT_ATOMS: atom_id res chain seq x y z
N THR A 1 29.30 -15.98 7.56
CA THR A 1 29.44 -14.60 7.04
C THR A 1 28.14 -13.90 7.31
N PRO A 2 28.10 -12.66 7.85
CA PRO A 2 26.82 -12.05 8.18
C PRO A 2 26.04 -11.94 6.88
N TYR A 3 24.82 -12.47 6.92
CA TYR A 3 23.88 -12.65 5.83
C TYR A 3 23.98 -11.54 4.79
N HIS A 4 24.46 -11.85 3.57
CA HIS A 4 24.29 -10.96 2.44
C HIS A 4 22.79 -10.92 2.11
N CYS A 5 22.05 -10.07 2.79
CA CYS A 5 20.70 -9.72 2.41
C CYS A 5 20.82 -8.86 1.14
N GLY A 6 20.36 -9.39 0.01
CA GLY A 6 20.24 -8.61 -1.23
C GLY A 6 19.44 -7.35 -0.93
N THR A 7 20.02 -6.19 -1.25
CA THR A 7 19.35 -4.92 -1.02
C THR A 7 19.64 -3.96 -2.16
N GLU A 8 18.63 -3.17 -2.49
CA GLU A 8 18.68 -2.19 -3.55
C GLU A 8 17.91 -0.93 -3.11
N ILE A 9 18.13 0.16 -3.84
CA ILE A 9 17.33 1.36 -3.72
C ILE A 9 16.30 1.31 -4.85
N TYR A 10 15.03 1.38 -4.49
CA TYR A 10 13.95 1.35 -5.47
C TYR A 10 13.73 2.73 -6.08
N GLU A 11 13.59 2.76 -7.40
CA GLU A 11 13.07 3.92 -8.11
C GLU A 11 11.55 3.94 -7.99
N VAL A 12 10.99 5.09 -7.59
CA VAL A 12 9.55 5.29 -7.45
C VAL A 12 9.07 6.33 -8.43
N ASP A 13 7.88 6.12 -8.98
CA ASP A 13 7.23 7.11 -9.82
C ASP A 13 6.81 8.32 -8.96
N ARG A 14 7.20 9.52 -9.38
CA ARG A 14 6.96 10.76 -8.62
C ARG A 14 5.47 11.06 -8.52
N ASN A 15 4.71 10.88 -9.59
CA ASN A 15 3.27 11.19 -9.62
C ASN A 15 2.50 10.25 -8.68
N ILE A 16 2.89 8.97 -8.63
CA ILE A 16 2.33 8.02 -7.66
C ILE A 16 2.74 8.42 -6.24
N SER A 17 3.98 8.84 -6.04
CA SER A 17 4.51 9.23 -4.72
C SER A 17 3.85 10.50 -4.18
N ASP A 18 3.55 11.48 -5.05
CA ASP A 18 2.90 12.74 -4.69
C ASP A 18 1.48 12.55 -4.12
N VAL A 19 0.77 11.48 -4.53
CA VAL A 19 -0.55 11.13 -3.99
C VAL A 19 -0.50 10.10 -2.86
N SER A 20 0.69 9.58 -2.55
CA SER A 20 0.87 8.50 -1.58
C SER A 20 0.89 9.01 -0.14
N VAL A 21 0.25 8.27 0.76
CA VAL A 21 0.26 8.48 2.20
C VAL A 21 0.89 7.25 2.85
N ALA A 22 1.79 7.50 3.80
CA ALA A 22 2.44 6.46 4.58
C ALA A 22 1.64 6.16 5.86
N LEU A 23 1.62 4.88 6.25
CA LEU A 23 1.22 4.47 7.59
C LEU A 23 2.29 4.91 8.61
N GLU A 24 1.85 5.13 9.83
CA GLU A 24 2.75 5.47 10.93
C GLU A 24 3.76 4.35 11.20
N ASN A 25 5.04 4.73 11.28
CA ASN A 25 6.11 3.82 11.62
C ASN A 25 6.14 3.57 13.13
N VAL A 26 6.13 2.30 13.54
CA VAL A 26 6.22 1.89 14.94
C VAL A 26 7.44 1.01 15.19
N PRO A 27 8.05 1.07 16.39
CA PRO A 27 9.17 0.19 16.72
C PRO A 27 8.71 -1.27 16.83
N CYS A 28 9.57 -2.18 16.41
CA CYS A 28 9.34 -3.61 16.56
C CYS A 28 9.72 -4.06 17.98
N VAL A 29 8.73 -4.13 18.88
CA VAL A 29 8.95 -4.51 20.29
C VAL A 29 8.99 -6.02 20.54
N ASN A 30 8.41 -6.82 19.64
CA ASN A 30 8.41 -8.29 19.70
C ASN A 30 8.80 -8.88 18.33
N PRO A 31 9.37 -10.10 18.28
CA PRO A 31 9.62 -10.77 17.01
C PRO A 31 8.36 -10.87 16.16
N LEU A 32 8.38 -10.23 14.99
CA LEU A 32 7.26 -10.28 14.05
C LEU A 32 7.35 -11.56 13.22
N LYS A 33 6.21 -12.23 13.07
CA LYS A 33 6.09 -13.29 12.07
C LYS A 33 6.15 -12.64 10.68
N PRO A 34 7.04 -13.12 9.79
CA PRO A 34 7.09 -12.61 8.42
C PRO A 34 5.77 -12.85 7.71
N VAL A 35 5.25 -11.81 7.08
CA VAL A 35 4.16 -11.93 6.12
C VAL A 35 4.74 -12.36 4.77
N ARG A 36 4.44 -13.59 4.36
CA ARG A 36 4.89 -14.16 3.07
C ARG A 36 3.86 -14.01 1.95
N SER A 37 2.64 -13.66 2.32
CA SER A 37 1.56 -13.50 1.37
C SER A 37 1.84 -12.32 0.45
N LYS A 38 1.67 -12.51 -0.86
CA LYS A 38 1.74 -11.45 -1.88
C LYS A 38 0.46 -11.50 -2.72
N PRO A 39 0.12 -10.40 -3.42
CA PRO A 39 -0.91 -10.44 -4.46
C PRO A 39 -0.59 -11.52 -5.50
N SER A 40 -1.61 -12.22 -5.99
CA SER A 40 -1.39 -13.25 -7.02
C SER A 40 -1.00 -12.60 -8.36
N GLU A 41 -0.20 -13.30 -9.16
CA GLU A 41 0.16 -12.85 -10.51
C GLU A 41 -1.07 -12.57 -11.38
N ALA A 42 -2.13 -13.37 -11.24
CA ALA A 42 -3.39 -13.15 -11.94
C ALA A 42 -4.03 -11.80 -11.59
N VAL A 43 -3.97 -11.37 -10.33
CA VAL A 43 -4.46 -10.04 -9.91
C VAL A 43 -3.57 -8.94 -10.49
N MET A 44 -2.24 -9.10 -10.42
CA MET A 44 -1.30 -8.11 -10.94
C MET A 44 -1.42 -7.93 -12.47
N SER A 45 -1.55 -9.03 -13.22
CA SER A 45 -1.78 -9.01 -14.68
C SER A 45 -3.10 -8.31 -15.00
N ALA A 46 -4.18 -8.68 -14.32
CA ALA A 46 -5.51 -8.13 -14.59
C ALA A 46 -5.63 -6.64 -14.25
N VAL A 47 -4.84 -6.15 -13.29
CA VAL A 47 -4.71 -4.71 -13.00
C VAL A 47 -3.91 -3.99 -14.09
N THR A 48 -2.82 -4.60 -14.56
CA THR A 48 -1.95 -4.01 -15.59
C THR A 48 -2.65 -3.93 -16.96
N GLU A 49 -3.56 -4.85 -17.23
CA GLU A 49 -4.32 -4.95 -18.49
C GLU A 49 -5.65 -4.17 -18.48
N LEU A 50 -5.87 -3.30 -17.49
CA LEU A 50 -7.06 -2.44 -17.47
C LEU A 50 -7.10 -1.53 -18.70
N SER A 51 -8.25 -1.51 -19.40
CA SER A 51 -8.43 -0.63 -20.55
C SER A 51 -8.51 0.86 -20.15
N GLU A 52 -8.23 1.75 -21.10
CA GLU A 52 -8.30 3.20 -20.86
C GLU A 52 -9.67 3.67 -20.34
N GLU A 53 -10.76 3.11 -20.86
CA GLU A 53 -12.11 3.45 -20.39
C GLU A 53 -12.29 3.08 -18.93
N ARG A 54 -11.71 1.95 -18.52
CA ARG A 54 -11.72 1.50 -17.13
C ARG A 54 -10.86 2.41 -16.27
N LEU A 55 -9.67 2.79 -16.72
CA LEU A 55 -8.78 3.69 -15.99
C LEU A 55 -9.46 5.04 -15.68
N ILE A 56 -10.28 5.57 -16.58
CA ILE A 56 -11.06 6.81 -16.35
C ILE A 56 -12.06 6.68 -15.19
N GLU A 57 -12.57 5.47 -14.93
CA GLU A 57 -13.55 5.24 -13.86
C GLU A 57 -12.99 5.45 -12.45
N THR A 58 -11.66 5.47 -12.31
CA THR A 58 -10.96 5.67 -11.05
C THR A 58 -9.94 6.80 -11.10
N SER A 59 -9.98 7.66 -12.11
CA SER A 59 -9.14 8.87 -12.19
C SER A 59 -9.71 10.03 -11.38
N ASN A 60 -8.83 10.95 -10.95
CA ASN A 60 -9.19 12.21 -10.29
C ASN A 60 -10.17 12.03 -9.13
N VAL A 61 -9.92 11.02 -8.29
CA VAL A 61 -10.82 10.63 -7.19
C VAL A 61 -11.05 11.80 -6.25
N THR A 62 -9.97 12.45 -5.81
CA THR A 62 -10.01 13.56 -4.86
C THR A 62 -10.81 14.74 -5.43
N GLU A 63 -10.50 15.15 -6.65
CA GLU A 63 -11.14 16.28 -7.33
C GLU A 63 -12.63 16.05 -7.51
N LYS A 64 -13.02 14.89 -8.05
CA LYS A 64 -14.43 14.53 -8.30
C LYS A 64 -15.23 14.45 -6.99
N LEU A 65 -14.63 13.97 -5.90
CA LEU A 65 -15.31 13.92 -4.60
C LEU A 65 -15.45 15.31 -3.97
N LEU A 66 -14.44 16.17 -4.09
CA LEU A 66 -14.48 17.56 -3.63
C LEU A 66 -15.54 18.36 -4.39
N GLU A 67 -15.60 18.26 -5.72
CA GLU A 67 -16.61 18.92 -6.57
C GLU A 67 -18.05 18.54 -6.18
N CYS A 68 -18.23 17.34 -5.61
CA CYS A 68 -19.53 16.83 -5.19
C CYS A 68 -19.79 16.94 -3.69
N ASP A 69 -18.92 17.57 -2.91
CA ASP A 69 -18.98 17.67 -1.44
C ASP A 69 -19.13 16.29 -0.75
N LYS A 70 -18.31 15.32 -1.19
CA LYS A 70 -18.37 13.92 -0.75
C LYS A 70 -17.05 13.38 -0.22
N ILE A 71 -16.10 14.25 0.09
CA ILE A 71 -14.77 13.81 0.52
C ILE A 71 -14.80 13.05 1.85
N ASP A 72 -15.73 13.39 2.74
CA ASP A 72 -15.95 12.72 4.02
C ASP A 72 -16.47 11.27 3.90
N MET A 73 -16.87 10.87 2.69
CA MET A 73 -17.17 9.47 2.39
C MET A 73 -15.91 8.61 2.32
N LEU A 74 -14.73 9.18 2.09
CA LEU A 74 -13.50 8.40 2.20
C LEU A 74 -13.29 7.93 3.65
N PRO A 75 -12.72 6.73 3.85
CA PRO A 75 -12.31 6.29 5.17
C PRO A 75 -11.18 7.16 5.70
N THR A 76 -11.03 7.23 7.02
CA THR A 76 -9.84 7.78 7.68
C THR A 76 -8.94 6.65 8.14
N ILE A 77 -7.73 6.96 8.62
CA ILE A 77 -6.76 5.95 9.10
C ILE A 77 -7.37 5.09 10.21
N GLU A 78 -8.16 5.67 11.10
CA GLU A 78 -8.79 5.02 12.23
C GLU A 78 -9.84 3.98 11.81
N ASN A 79 -10.43 4.12 10.62
CA ASN A 79 -11.46 3.21 10.12
C ASN A 79 -10.89 2.11 9.19
N LEU A 80 -9.59 2.14 8.88
CA LEU A 80 -9.02 1.27 7.86
C LEU A 80 -9.12 -0.22 8.17
N GLU A 81 -8.93 -0.61 9.43
CA GLU A 81 -9.04 -2.01 9.84
C GLU A 81 -10.45 -2.55 9.55
N GLU A 82 -11.49 -1.79 9.90
CA GLU A 82 -12.87 -2.19 9.70
C GLU A 82 -13.24 -2.19 8.21
N VAL A 83 -12.70 -1.25 7.42
CA VAL A 83 -12.82 -1.27 5.95
C VAL A 83 -12.23 -2.56 5.38
N VAL A 84 -11.01 -2.93 5.78
CA VAL A 84 -10.32 -4.13 5.31
C VAL A 84 -11.10 -5.39 5.67
N LYS A 85 -11.58 -5.51 6.91
CA LYS A 85 -12.39 -6.64 7.39
C LYS A 85 -13.72 -6.80 6.65
N ASN A 86 -14.35 -5.68 6.25
CA ASN A 86 -15.68 -5.69 5.66
C ASN A 86 -15.69 -5.51 4.13
N ILE A 87 -14.53 -5.42 3.48
CA ILE A 87 -14.45 -5.13 2.04
C ILE A 87 -15.29 -6.10 1.19
N LYS A 88 -15.35 -7.38 1.56
CA LYS A 88 -16.15 -8.42 0.86
C LYS A 88 -17.67 -8.18 0.96
N LYS A 89 -18.12 -7.41 1.94
CA LYS A 89 -19.55 -7.05 2.15
C LYS A 89 -19.94 -5.77 1.41
N GLY A 90 -18.98 -5.11 0.75
CA GLY A 90 -19.22 -3.84 0.08
C GLY A 90 -20.20 -3.94 -1.06
N LYS A 91 -21.07 -2.94 -1.19
CA LYS A 91 -22.00 -2.83 -2.30
C LYS A 91 -21.34 -2.09 -3.44
N ARG A 92 -21.31 -2.69 -4.64
CA ARG A 92 -20.84 -2.01 -5.86
C ARG A 92 -21.71 -0.78 -6.13
N GLU A 93 -21.08 0.38 -6.20
CA GLU A 93 -21.75 1.65 -6.41
C GLU A 93 -20.82 2.62 -7.16
N ARG A 94 -21.41 3.64 -7.80
CA ARG A 94 -20.66 4.73 -8.42
C ARG A 94 -20.98 6.03 -7.69
N ILE A 95 -19.97 6.66 -7.11
CA ILE A 95 -20.09 7.94 -6.38
C ILE A 95 -19.27 8.99 -7.11
N ALA A 96 -19.85 10.16 -7.40
CA ALA A 96 -19.16 11.23 -8.14
C ALA A 96 -18.53 10.74 -9.47
N LYS A 97 -19.22 9.81 -10.16
CA LYS A 97 -18.77 9.12 -11.38
C LYS A 97 -17.56 8.17 -11.18
N ILE A 98 -17.09 7.97 -9.96
CA ILE A 98 -16.00 7.06 -9.60
C ILE A 98 -16.55 5.67 -9.29
N SER A 99 -15.96 4.63 -9.86
CA SER A 99 -16.29 3.23 -9.56
C SER A 99 -15.72 2.82 -8.20
N GLY A 100 -16.47 2.03 -7.43
CA GLY A 100 -16.00 1.56 -6.13
C GLY A 100 -17.01 0.71 -5.37
N LEU A 101 -16.77 0.56 -4.07
CA LEU A 101 -17.67 -0.06 -3.12
C LEU A 101 -18.15 0.96 -2.10
N THR A 102 -19.37 0.78 -1.61
CA THR A 102 -19.84 1.43 -0.39
C THR A 102 -19.97 0.43 0.74
N LEU A 103 -19.55 0.86 1.92
CA LEU A 103 -19.53 0.07 3.16
C LEU A 103 -20.17 0.91 4.27
N ASP A 104 -20.92 0.26 5.15
CA ASP A 104 -21.35 0.89 6.41
C ASP A 104 -20.30 0.59 7.47
N ILE A 105 -19.56 1.61 7.90
CA ILE A 105 -18.49 1.55 8.91
C ILE A 105 -18.85 2.52 10.03
N ASP A 106 -18.95 2.05 11.27
CA ASP A 106 -19.31 2.87 12.43
C ASP A 106 -20.58 3.73 12.24
N LYS A 107 -21.59 3.16 11.57
CA LYS A 107 -22.86 3.83 11.21
C LYS A 107 -22.72 4.97 10.21
N ALA A 108 -21.55 5.13 9.59
CA ALA A 108 -21.31 6.04 8.49
C ALA A 108 -21.11 5.25 7.18
N LYS A 109 -21.69 5.76 6.09
CA LYS A 109 -21.47 5.19 4.76
C LYS A 109 -20.13 5.66 4.23
N LYS A 110 -19.17 4.74 4.08
CA LYS A 110 -17.85 4.98 3.48
C LYS A 110 -17.81 4.49 2.04
N PHE A 111 -17.06 5.19 1.20
CA PHE A 111 -16.83 4.87 -0.21
C PHE A 111 -15.37 4.52 -0.43
N ILE A 112 -15.14 3.35 -1.02
CA ILE A 112 -13.83 2.81 -1.36
C ILE A 112 -13.70 2.80 -2.88
N PRO A 113 -12.97 3.77 -3.47
CA PRO A 113 -12.66 3.78 -4.90
C PRO A 113 -11.94 2.49 -5.32
N GLY A 114 -12.25 1.98 -6.51
CA GLY A 114 -11.56 0.81 -7.03
C GLY A 114 -12.31 0.13 -8.16
N GLN A 115 -11.79 -1.03 -8.57
CA GLN A 115 -12.27 -1.74 -9.75
C GLN A 115 -12.45 -3.22 -9.49
N HIS A 116 -13.38 -3.85 -10.20
CA HIS A 116 -13.45 -5.31 -10.21
C HIS A 116 -12.66 -5.86 -11.39
N VAL A 117 -11.66 -6.69 -11.12
CA VAL A 117 -10.86 -7.38 -12.14
C VAL A 117 -11.30 -8.83 -12.23
N ASN A 118 -11.21 -9.42 -13.42
CA ASN A 118 -11.51 -10.83 -13.60
C ASN A 118 -10.23 -11.64 -13.39
N THR A 119 -10.28 -12.62 -12.50
CA THR A 119 -9.22 -13.61 -12.31
C THR A 119 -9.74 -15.00 -12.68
N PRO A 120 -8.87 -16.01 -12.87
CA PRO A 120 -9.32 -17.40 -13.08
C PRO A 120 -10.21 -17.93 -11.96
N GLN A 121 -10.08 -17.38 -10.74
CA GLN A 121 -10.89 -17.74 -9.57
C GLN A 121 -12.22 -16.96 -9.48
N GLY A 122 -12.44 -16.00 -10.38
CA GLY A 122 -13.63 -15.16 -10.43
C GLY A 122 -13.32 -13.66 -10.33
N PRO A 123 -14.35 -12.81 -10.35
CA PRO A 123 -14.19 -11.37 -10.21
C PRO A 123 -13.77 -10.99 -8.78
N ILE A 124 -12.75 -10.16 -8.66
CA ILE A 124 -12.22 -9.65 -7.39
C ILE A 124 -12.26 -8.13 -7.41
N PHE A 125 -12.72 -7.50 -6.32
CA PHE A 125 -12.59 -6.05 -6.15
C PHE A 125 -11.18 -5.68 -5.67
N ILE A 126 -10.54 -4.76 -6.38
CA ILE A 126 -9.24 -4.17 -6.05
C ILE A 126 -9.47 -2.70 -5.74
N PRO A 127 -9.29 -2.26 -4.49
CA PRO A 127 -9.34 -0.84 -4.17
C PRO A 127 -8.13 -0.14 -4.79
N GLY A 128 -8.32 1.10 -5.22
CA GLY A 128 -7.26 1.88 -5.83
C GLY A 128 -7.79 3.03 -6.67
N GLN A 129 -6.86 3.80 -7.23
CA GLN A 129 -7.15 4.93 -8.09
C GLN A 129 -6.18 5.00 -9.26
N THR A 130 -6.59 5.67 -10.32
CA THR A 130 -5.76 5.91 -11.50
C THR A 130 -4.96 7.19 -11.31
N VAL A 131 -3.65 7.09 -11.52
CA VAL A 131 -2.70 8.19 -11.46
C VAL A 131 -2.13 8.44 -12.85
N GLU A 132 -2.12 9.70 -13.29
CA GLU A 132 -1.45 10.09 -14.52
C GLU A 132 0.07 10.11 -14.30
N THR A 133 0.79 9.28 -15.06
CA THR A 133 2.26 9.22 -15.05
C THR A 133 2.83 9.68 -16.39
N PRO A 134 4.14 9.98 -16.50
CA PRO A 134 4.76 10.29 -17.79
C PRO A 134 4.61 9.18 -18.86
N ALA A 135 4.40 7.93 -18.44
CA ALA A 135 4.17 6.80 -19.33
C ALA A 135 2.69 6.58 -19.69
N GLY A 136 1.78 7.36 -19.09
CA GLY A 136 0.32 7.24 -19.25
C GLY A 136 -0.41 6.98 -17.92
N PRO A 137 -1.73 6.84 -17.95
CA PRO A 137 -2.53 6.55 -16.77
C PRO A 137 -2.23 5.14 -16.24
N VAL A 138 -1.99 5.03 -14.94
CA VAL A 138 -1.72 3.76 -14.24
C VAL A 138 -2.71 3.59 -13.10
N PHE A 139 -3.39 2.44 -13.04
CA PHE A 139 -4.17 2.09 -11.85
C PHE A 139 -3.22 1.65 -10.73
N VAL A 140 -3.25 2.37 -9.61
CA VAL A 140 -2.45 2.08 -8.42
C VAL A 140 -3.35 1.43 -7.37
N PRO A 141 -3.18 0.12 -7.10
CA PRO A 141 -3.87 -0.54 -6.00
C PRO A 141 -3.53 0.12 -4.66
N GLY A 142 -4.55 0.33 -3.82
CA GLY A 142 -4.38 0.95 -2.52
C GLY A 142 -5.69 1.43 -1.92
N LEU A 143 -5.61 2.02 -0.74
CA LEU A 143 -6.76 2.57 -0.02
C LEU A 143 -6.72 4.10 -0.07
N SER A 144 -7.70 4.69 -0.77
CA SER A 144 -7.92 6.14 -0.71
C SER A 144 -8.48 6.51 0.66
N ILE A 145 -7.84 7.45 1.34
CA ILE A 145 -8.20 7.91 2.68
C ILE A 145 -8.31 9.43 2.74
N ASN A 146 -9.13 9.93 3.66
CA ASN A 146 -9.12 11.32 4.07
C ASN A 146 -8.21 11.49 5.30
N THR A 147 -7.21 12.35 5.21
CA THR A 147 -6.31 12.69 6.33
C THR A 147 -6.47 14.16 6.72
N PRO A 148 -5.98 14.58 7.90
CA PRO A 148 -5.96 16.01 8.25
C PRO A 148 -5.19 16.89 7.27
N ALA A 149 -4.19 16.34 6.56
CA ALA A 149 -3.42 17.05 5.53
C ALA A 149 -4.12 17.06 4.16
N GLY A 150 -5.22 16.32 4.03
CA GLY A 150 -5.98 16.15 2.81
C GLY A 150 -6.11 14.68 2.38
N PRO A 151 -6.89 14.42 1.33
CA PRO A 151 -7.08 13.08 0.79
C PRO A 151 -5.81 12.54 0.12
N GLY A 152 -5.57 11.25 0.26
CA GLY A 152 -4.45 10.57 -0.38
C GLY A 152 -4.66 9.07 -0.48
N LEU A 153 -3.67 8.34 -0.99
CA LEU A 153 -3.71 6.90 -1.24
C LEU A 153 -2.64 6.22 -0.41
N ILE A 154 -2.98 5.16 0.34
CA ILE A 154 -1.96 4.23 0.85
C ILE A 154 -1.82 3.11 -0.20
N PRO A 155 -0.71 3.05 -0.97
CA PRO A 155 -0.54 2.00 -1.96
C PRO A 155 -0.43 0.63 -1.30
N GLY A 156 -1.10 -0.37 -1.87
CA GLY A 156 -1.10 -1.70 -1.31
C GLY A 156 -2.23 -2.58 -1.81
N HIS A 157 -2.30 -3.79 -1.27
CA HIS A 157 -3.31 -4.78 -1.63
C HIS A 157 -4.01 -5.34 -0.40
N ILE A 158 -5.30 -5.58 -0.53
CA ILE A 158 -6.04 -6.41 0.43
C ILE A 158 -5.93 -7.86 -0.02
N LEU A 159 -5.34 -8.70 0.83
CA LEU A 159 -5.32 -10.14 0.67
C LEU A 159 -6.41 -10.77 1.51
N ASN A 160 -7.19 -11.65 0.89
CA ASN A 160 -8.29 -12.35 1.55
C ASN A 160 -7.86 -13.80 1.84
N SER A 161 -7.95 -14.20 3.10
CA SER A 161 -7.79 -15.60 3.49
C SER A 161 -9.11 -16.32 3.32
N GLU A 162 -9.15 -17.32 2.44
CA GLU A 162 -10.32 -18.18 2.24
C GLU A 162 -10.59 -19.06 3.47
N ASN A 163 -9.56 -19.39 4.26
CA ASN A 163 -9.67 -20.30 5.40
C ASN A 163 -10.13 -19.62 6.69
N THR A 164 -9.68 -18.38 6.93
CA THR A 164 -9.98 -17.66 8.18
C THR A 164 -11.05 -16.58 7.99
N ASN A 165 -11.46 -16.31 6.73
CA ASN A 165 -12.28 -15.17 6.35
C ASN A 165 -11.73 -13.82 6.84
N GLU A 166 -10.43 -13.78 7.16
CA GLU A 166 -9.72 -12.57 7.52
C GLU A 166 -9.15 -11.93 6.27
N SER A 167 -9.16 -10.60 6.27
CA SER A 167 -8.55 -9.78 5.24
C SER A 167 -7.39 -9.03 5.86
N LEU A 168 -6.26 -8.98 5.14
CA LEU A 168 -5.07 -8.27 5.55
C LEU A 168 -4.72 -7.23 4.48
N PHE A 169 -4.50 -6.00 4.89
CA PHE A 169 -3.93 -4.99 4.00
C PHE A 169 -2.40 -5.05 4.06
N LEU A 170 -1.77 -5.13 2.89
CA LEU A 170 -0.33 -5.06 2.71
C LEU A 170 0.02 -3.77 1.99
N ALA A 171 0.65 -2.85 2.71
CA ALA A 171 1.28 -1.70 2.09
C ALA A 171 2.41 -2.16 1.17
N GLY A 172 2.45 -1.62 -0.04
CA GLY A 172 3.46 -1.98 -1.02
C GLY A 172 3.13 -1.49 -2.41
N GLN A 173 4.09 -1.63 -3.31
CA GLN A 173 3.98 -1.17 -4.68
C GLN A 173 4.57 -2.21 -5.63
N VAL A 174 4.08 -2.21 -6.87
CA VAL A 174 4.73 -2.95 -7.96
C VAL A 174 5.86 -2.08 -8.48
N LEU A 175 7.09 -2.55 -8.32
CA LEU A 175 8.32 -1.80 -8.61
C LEU A 175 9.23 -2.61 -9.53
N GLN A 176 10.05 -1.90 -10.31
CA GLN A 176 11.17 -2.52 -11.00
C GLN A 176 12.26 -2.85 -9.98
N THR A 177 12.68 -4.10 -9.94
CA THR A 177 13.76 -4.59 -9.07
C THR A 177 14.86 -5.24 -9.90
N SER A 178 15.96 -5.61 -9.26
CA SER A 178 17.02 -6.44 -9.85
C SER A 178 16.52 -7.79 -10.39
N ASN A 179 15.40 -8.31 -9.88
CA ASN A 179 14.76 -9.55 -10.32
C ASN A 179 13.61 -9.34 -11.33
N GLY A 180 13.39 -8.10 -11.78
CA GLY A 180 12.28 -7.72 -12.65
C GLY A 180 11.17 -6.99 -11.91
N ILE A 181 10.01 -6.85 -12.55
CA ILE A 181 8.84 -6.17 -11.97
C ILE A 181 8.21 -7.09 -10.92
N GLU A 182 8.16 -6.64 -9.67
CA GLU A 182 7.51 -7.39 -8.59
C GLU A 182 6.78 -6.50 -7.59
N PHE A 183 5.85 -7.08 -6.84
CA PHE A 183 5.28 -6.44 -5.66
C PHE A 183 6.26 -6.50 -4.50
N VAL A 184 6.65 -5.32 -4.02
CA VAL A 184 7.53 -5.11 -2.88
C VAL A 184 6.69 -4.58 -1.72
N CYS A 185 6.72 -5.26 -0.58
CA CYS A 185 6.08 -4.79 0.65
C CYS A 185 6.86 -3.59 1.21
N GLY A 186 6.17 -2.48 1.40
CA GLY A 186 6.82 -1.24 1.82
C GLY A 186 5.93 -0.03 1.63
N GLN A 187 6.50 1.14 1.84
CA GLN A 187 5.81 2.41 1.62
C GLN A 187 6.77 3.51 1.19
N THR A 188 6.23 4.49 0.47
CA THR A 188 7.00 5.64 0.01
C THR A 188 6.92 6.77 1.03
N ILE A 189 8.09 7.26 1.44
CA ILE A 189 8.24 8.37 2.37
C ILE A 189 8.79 9.58 1.62
N LYS A 190 8.13 10.73 1.80
CA LYS A 190 8.63 12.01 1.33
C LYS A 190 9.76 12.51 2.22
N GLN A 191 10.88 12.84 1.60
CA GLN A 191 12.07 13.38 2.26
C GLN A 191 12.00 14.92 2.32
N LYS A 192 12.83 15.53 3.18
CA LYS A 192 12.89 17.00 3.35
C LYS A 192 13.36 17.74 2.10
N ASP A 193 14.13 17.09 1.24
CA ASP A 193 14.58 17.62 -0.04
C ASP A 193 13.55 17.44 -1.16
N GLU A 194 12.30 17.10 -0.81
CA GLU A 194 11.20 16.83 -1.73
C GLU A 194 11.44 15.60 -2.63
N SER A 195 12.47 14.79 -2.34
CA SER A 195 12.64 13.48 -2.95
C SER A 195 11.75 12.44 -2.27
N TYR A 196 11.57 11.31 -2.94
CA TYR A 196 10.81 10.17 -2.43
C TYR A 196 11.72 8.97 -2.24
N ARG A 197 11.52 8.24 -1.15
CA ARG A 197 12.22 6.99 -0.87
C ARG A 197 11.22 5.91 -0.54
N PHE A 198 11.30 4.79 -1.25
CA PHE A 198 10.61 3.57 -0.87
C PHE A 198 11.35 2.90 0.29
N ILE A 199 10.62 2.55 1.35
CA ILE A 199 11.13 1.84 2.51
C ILE A 199 10.44 0.48 2.57
N GLU A 200 11.21 -0.60 2.48
CA GLU A 200 10.72 -1.95 2.71
C GLU A 200 10.31 -2.15 4.16
N GLY A 201 9.31 -3.00 4.35
CA GLY A 201 8.83 -3.35 5.67
C GLY A 201 7.53 -4.12 5.63
N GLN A 202 6.87 -4.15 6.77
CA GLN A 202 5.68 -4.95 6.97
C GLN A 202 4.57 -4.11 7.61
N THR A 203 3.37 -4.18 7.04
CA THR A 203 2.15 -3.70 7.70
C THR A 203 1.83 -4.58 8.89
N VAL A 204 1.57 -3.97 10.04
CA VAL A 204 1.19 -4.66 11.28
C VAL A 204 -0.12 -4.08 11.79
N LEU A 205 -0.93 -4.93 12.41
CA LEU A 205 -2.11 -4.49 13.13
C LEU A 205 -1.77 -4.28 14.60
N SER A 206 -1.98 -3.05 15.09
CA SER A 206 -1.83 -2.67 16.49
C SER A 206 -3.19 -2.35 17.12
N GLU A 207 -3.22 -2.07 18.42
CA GLU A 207 -4.44 -1.60 19.10
C GLU A 207 -4.95 -0.26 18.55
N GLU A 208 -4.06 0.54 17.96
CA GLU A 208 -4.37 1.82 17.32
C GLU A 208 -4.63 1.69 15.80
N GLY A 209 -4.81 0.46 15.31
CA GLY A 209 -5.06 0.17 13.90
C GLY A 209 -3.80 -0.19 13.11
N LEU A 210 -3.86 0.00 11.78
CA LEU A 210 -2.77 -0.37 10.87
C LEU A 210 -1.55 0.54 11.05
N LYS A 211 -0.40 -0.07 11.30
CA LYS A 211 0.90 0.58 11.42
C LYS A 211 1.90 -0.09 10.48
N PHE A 212 3.10 0.45 10.41
CA PHE A 212 4.17 -0.07 9.59
C PHE A 212 5.46 -0.27 10.39
N VAL A 213 6.17 -1.36 10.12
CA VAL A 213 7.48 -1.62 10.69
C VAL A 213 8.50 -1.72 9.56
N PRO A 214 9.45 -0.78 9.47
CA PRO A 214 10.54 -0.87 8.51
C PRO A 214 11.42 -2.09 8.78
N GLY A 215 11.76 -2.81 7.72
CA GLY A 215 12.59 -4.02 7.84
C GLY A 215 12.54 -4.89 6.60
N LYS A 216 13.20 -6.05 6.69
CA LYS A 216 13.27 -7.03 5.61
C LYS A 216 12.99 -8.43 6.11
N VAL A 217 12.38 -9.22 5.26
CA VAL A 217 12.31 -10.67 5.46
C VAL A 217 13.60 -11.28 4.91
N ILE A 218 14.37 -11.95 5.76
CA ILE A 218 15.60 -12.65 5.38
C ILE A 218 15.46 -14.14 5.64
N ASN A 219 16.00 -14.96 4.74
CA ASN A 219 16.12 -16.40 4.98
C ASN A 219 17.43 -16.67 5.73
N ASN A 220 17.34 -17.23 6.93
CA ASN A 220 18.52 -17.53 7.76
C ASN A 220 19.08 -18.95 7.52
N GLY A 221 18.60 -19.66 6.50
CA GLY A 221 18.92 -21.05 6.17
C GLY A 221 17.96 -22.08 6.78
N SER A 222 17.25 -21.74 7.85
CA SER A 222 16.28 -22.64 8.51
C SER A 222 14.84 -22.12 8.41
N GLU A 223 14.66 -20.81 8.46
CA GLU A 223 13.38 -20.14 8.34
C GLU A 223 13.56 -18.73 7.80
N ASP A 224 12.44 -18.13 7.40
CA ASP A 224 12.40 -16.70 7.13
C ASP A 224 12.18 -15.95 8.44
N VAL A 225 12.93 -14.87 8.64
CA VAL A 225 12.86 -14.00 9.82
C VAL A 225 12.65 -12.57 9.35
N PHE A 226 11.74 -11.85 9.99
CA PHE A 226 11.59 -10.43 9.78
C PHE A 226 12.61 -9.70 10.65
N VAL A 227 13.52 -8.98 10.02
CA VAL A 227 14.55 -8.20 10.68
C VAL A 227 14.20 -6.72 10.54
N PRO A 228 13.84 -6.04 11.64
CA PRO A 228 13.68 -4.60 11.66
C PRO A 228 14.98 -3.91 11.25
N GLY A 229 14.88 -2.86 10.46
CA GLY A 229 16.02 -2.13 9.95
C GLY A 229 15.68 -1.38 8.69
N GLN A 230 16.68 -0.78 8.07
CA GLN A 230 16.48 -0.01 6.84
C GLN A 230 17.66 -0.12 5.89
N THR A 231 17.34 0.01 4.61
CA THR A 231 18.33 0.12 3.55
C THR A 231 18.82 1.56 3.45
N ILE A 232 20.15 1.74 3.52
CA ILE A 232 20.81 3.03 3.39
C ILE A 232 21.86 3.00 2.28
N MET A 233 22.14 4.16 1.70
CA MET A 233 23.29 4.37 0.83
C MET A 233 24.48 4.76 1.70
N THR A 234 25.55 3.98 1.66
CA THR A 234 26.84 4.28 2.30
C THR A 234 27.91 4.54 1.25
N PRO A 235 29.09 5.09 1.61
CA PRO A 235 30.22 5.18 0.69
C PRO A 235 30.64 3.82 0.09
N ASP A 236 30.39 2.72 0.82
CA ASP A 236 30.68 1.35 0.39
C ASP A 236 29.54 0.71 -0.41
N GLY A 237 28.50 1.49 -0.75
CA GLY A 237 27.33 1.05 -1.51
C GLY A 237 26.07 0.89 -0.66
N VAL A 238 25.07 0.24 -1.26
CA VAL A 238 23.76 0.01 -0.64
C VAL A 238 23.88 -1.08 0.43
N GLN A 239 23.47 -0.77 1.66
CA GLN A 239 23.57 -1.67 2.80
C GLN A 239 22.26 -1.70 3.59
N PHE A 240 21.88 -2.87 4.07
CA PHE A 240 20.79 -3.01 5.04
C PHE A 240 21.36 -2.94 6.46
N VAL A 241 20.89 -1.98 7.24
CA VAL A 241 21.30 -1.80 8.63
C VAL A 241 20.17 -2.30 9.54
N PRO A 242 20.37 -3.44 10.23
CA PRO A 242 19.41 -3.93 11.21
C PRO A 242 19.37 -3.02 12.43
N GLY A 243 18.18 -2.83 12.99
CA GLY A 243 17.96 -1.96 14.15
C GLY A 243 16.52 -1.46 14.22
N GLN A 244 16.12 -0.93 15.37
CA GLN A 244 14.88 -0.16 15.43
C GLN A 244 15.11 1.16 14.72
N THR A 245 14.13 1.62 13.96
CA THR A 245 14.20 2.93 13.33
C THR A 245 13.03 3.79 13.75
N LEU A 246 13.32 5.00 14.22
CA LEU A 246 12.32 6.02 14.49
C LEU A 246 12.27 6.96 13.28
N THR A 247 11.09 7.19 12.74
CA THR A 247 10.90 8.17 11.67
C THR A 247 10.25 9.42 12.23
N GLU A 248 11.00 10.51 12.33
CA GLU A 248 10.48 11.80 12.78
C GLU A 248 10.70 12.84 11.68
N ASN A 249 9.62 13.43 11.18
CA ASN A 249 9.65 14.46 10.12
C ASN A 249 10.45 14.03 8.87
N GLY A 250 10.29 12.76 8.44
CA GLY A 250 11.01 12.18 7.30
C GLY A 250 12.45 11.75 7.58
N ASN A 251 13.01 12.06 8.76
CA ASN A 251 14.33 11.60 9.16
C ASN A 251 14.24 10.24 9.85
N ILE A 252 15.17 9.35 9.52
CA ILE A 252 15.32 8.04 10.14
C ILE A 252 16.42 8.13 11.19
N PHE A 253 16.08 7.77 12.41
CA PHE A 253 17.00 7.61 13.54
C PHE A 253 17.12 6.12 13.85
N PHE A 254 18.34 5.67 14.19
CA PHE A 254 18.65 4.30 14.59
C PHE A 254 18.95 4.25 16.09
#